data_AF-A0A7S4HGV9-F1
#
_entry.id   AF-A0A7S4HGV9-F1
#
_cell.length_a   1.000
_cell.length_b   1.000
_cell.length_c   1.000
_cell.angle_alpha   90.00
_cell.angle_beta   90.00
_cell.angle_gamma   90.00
#
_symmetry.space_group_name_H-M   'P 1'
#
loop_
_entity.id
_entity.type
_entity.pdbx_description
1 polymer ?
#
loop_
_entity_poly.entity_id
_entity_poly.type
_entity_poly.pdbx_seq_one_letter_code
_entity_poly.pdbx_strand_id
1 'polypeptide(L)'
;FDKTARLLDIKPHEKYHRGEQLEQLAATGNPSAVPLTIPLYKQKKTCNFSYSGLKSQVRRKVELQGSSISSKFKADIAAAFQVAATKHLVRQTANALTDTNLKTLVCIYA
;
A
#
# COMPACT_ATOMS: atom_id res chain seq x y z
N PHE A 1 -3.20 -2.21 -4.68
CA PHE A 1 -4.22 -1.20 -4.38
C PHE A 1 -5.63 -1.81 -4.38
N ASP A 2 -6.15 -2.32 -5.50
CA ASP A 2 -7.51 -2.89 -5.59
C ASP A 2 -7.93 -3.90 -4.52
N LYS A 3 -7.08 -4.88 -4.20
CA LYS A 3 -7.38 -5.89 -3.17
C LYS A 3 -7.55 -5.25 -1.78
N THR A 4 -6.78 -4.19 -1.49
CA THR A 4 -6.89 -3.42 -0.25
C THR A 4 -8.17 -2.57 -0.25
N ALA A 5 -8.50 -1.93 -1.37
CA ALA A 5 -9.74 -1.18 -1.53
C ALA A 5 -10.98 -2.05 -1.26
N ARG A 6 -10.99 -3.29 -1.74
CA ARG A 6 -12.06 -4.26 -1.44
C ARG A 6 -12.13 -4.62 0.05
N LEU A 7 -11.00 -4.76 0.74
CA LEU A 7 -10.99 -5.01 2.19
C LEU A 7 -11.55 -3.83 3.00
N LEU A 8 -11.43 -2.62 2.47
CA LEU A 8 -12.01 -1.40 3.07
C LEU A 8 -13.45 -1.14 2.61
N ASP A 9 -14.07 -2.10 1.91
CA ASP A 9 -15.42 -1.97 1.39
C ASP A 9 -15.59 -0.72 0.51
N ILE A 10 -14.59 -0.41 -0.33
CA ILE A 10 -14.69 0.60 -1.38
C ILE A 10 -15.45 -0.03 -2.55
N LYS A 11 -16.64 0.54 -2.81
CA LYS A 11 -17.54 0.06 -3.86
C LYS A 11 -16.96 0.35 -5.26
N PRO A 12 -17.23 -0.52 -6.25
CA PRO A 12 -16.89 -0.20 -7.63
C PRO A 12 -17.60 1.09 -8.08
N HIS A 13 -16.93 1.86 -8.92
CA HIS A 13 -17.43 3.09 -9.52
C HIS A 13 -17.31 2.96 -11.04
N GLU A 14 -18.24 3.55 -11.79
CA GLU A 14 -18.28 3.42 -13.27
C GLU A 14 -17.08 4.09 -13.95
N LYS A 15 -16.58 5.20 -13.40
CA LYS A 15 -15.49 6.00 -13.98
C LYS A 15 -14.13 5.82 -13.32
N TYR A 16 -14.08 5.23 -12.12
CA TYR A 16 -12.87 5.20 -11.30
C TYR A 16 -12.55 3.79 -10.85
N HIS A 17 -11.31 3.37 -11.09
CA HIS A 17 -10.85 2.08 -10.58
C HIS A 17 -10.70 2.13 -9.06
N ARG A 18 -10.80 0.97 -8.41
CA ARG A 18 -10.75 0.88 -6.94
C ARG A 18 -9.41 1.36 -6.37
N GLY A 19 -8.32 1.19 -7.12
CA GLY A 19 -7.01 1.68 -6.72
C GLY A 19 -6.93 3.20 -6.63
N GLU A 20 -7.50 3.90 -7.60
CA GLU A 20 -7.58 5.36 -7.61
C GLU A 20 -8.44 5.88 -6.46
N GLN A 21 -9.60 5.27 -6.22
CA GLN A 21 -10.45 5.61 -5.08
C GLN A 21 -9.74 5.39 -3.73
N LEU A 22 -8.91 4.35 -3.63
CA LEU A 22 -8.10 4.09 -2.43
C LEU A 22 -7.04 5.18 -2.22
N GLU A 23 -6.42 5.65 -3.29
CA GLU A 23 -5.45 6.74 -3.26
C GLU A 23 -6.10 8.08 -2.86
N GLN A 24 -7.26 8.40 -3.45
CA GLN A 24 -8.04 9.58 -3.06
C GLN A 24 -8.41 9.53 -1.56
N LEU A 25 -8.82 8.36 -1.08
CA LEU A 25 -9.14 8.16 0.32
C LEU A 25 -7.90 8.30 1.22
N ALA A 26 -6.75 7.77 0.80
CA ALA A 26 -5.50 7.85 1.52
C ALA A 26 -5.02 9.29 1.75
N ALA A 27 -5.30 10.21 0.81
CA ALA A 27 -4.97 11.63 0.94
C ALA A 27 -5.65 12.32 2.15
N THR A 28 -6.74 11.72 2.67
CA THR A 28 -7.50 12.25 3.82
C THR A 28 -7.16 11.55 5.15
N GLY A 29 -6.26 10.55 5.12
CA GLY A 29 -5.93 9.72 6.27
C GLY A 29 -4.64 10.12 6.98
N ASN A 30 -4.47 9.62 8.21
CA ASN A 30 -3.22 9.68 8.94
C ASN A 30 -2.40 8.39 8.69
N PRO A 31 -1.26 8.45 7.97
CA PRO A 31 -0.47 7.26 7.65
C PRO A 31 0.18 6.59 8.86
N SER A 32 0.23 7.26 10.01
CA SER A 32 0.80 6.74 11.27
C SER A 32 -0.26 6.15 12.20
N ALA A 33 -1.55 6.33 11.92
CA ALA A 33 -2.63 5.89 12.81
C ALA A 33 -2.78 4.36 12.86
N VAL A 34 -2.44 3.65 11.78
CA VAL A 34 -2.42 2.19 11.76
C VAL A 34 -1.06 1.66 11.33
N PRO A 35 -0.28 1.04 12.23
CA PRO A 35 1.06 0.56 11.88
C PRO A 35 0.96 -0.65 10.95
N LEU A 36 1.64 -0.53 9.79
CA LEU A 36 1.84 -1.59 8.81
C LEU A 36 3.34 -1.75 8.57
N THR A 37 3.83 -2.98 8.55
CA THR A 37 5.24 -3.27 8.25
C THR A 37 5.48 -3.27 6.75
N ILE A 38 6.65 -2.77 6.35
CA ILE A 38 7.09 -2.78 4.96
C ILE A 38 7.45 -4.23 4.58
N PRO A 39 6.95 -4.76 3.45
CA PRO A 39 7.30 -6.09 2.97
C PRO A 39 8.81 -6.33 2.90
N LEU A 40 9.24 -7.57 3.13
CA LEU A 40 10.65 -7.98 3.04
C LEU A 40 11.62 -7.08 3.86
N TYR A 41 11.16 -6.44 4.95
CA TYR A 41 11.98 -5.52 5.75
C TYR A 41 13.33 -6.12 6.20
N LYS A 42 13.34 -7.42 6.54
CA LYS A 42 14.55 -8.15 6.98
C LYS A 42 15.51 -8.51 5.83
N GLN A 43 15.04 -8.59 4.58
CA GLN A 43 15.85 -8.95 3.43
C GLN A 43 16.36 -7.68 2.74
N LYS A 44 17.49 -7.16 3.19
CA LYS A 44 17.97 -5.82 2.77
C LYS A 44 18.50 -5.76 1.33
N LYS A 45 19.08 -6.85 0.82
CA LYS A 45 19.79 -6.92 -0.48
C LYS A 45 18.99 -7.65 -1.57
N THR A 46 17.69 -7.46 -1.62
CA THR A 46 16.85 -8.09 -2.66
C THR A 46 16.12 -7.04 -3.47
N CYS A 47 15.89 -7.33 -4.75
CA CYS A 47 15.04 -6.57 -5.66
C CYS A 47 13.65 -7.22 -5.84
N ASN A 48 13.36 -8.32 -5.14
CA ASN A 48 12.09 -9.03 -5.24
C ASN A 48 10.90 -8.22 -4.70
N PHE A 49 9.75 -8.34 -5.34
CA PHE A 49 8.52 -7.69 -4.89
C PHE A 49 7.62 -8.64 -4.11
N SER A 50 7.00 -8.14 -3.03
CA SER A 50 5.97 -8.87 -2.31
C SER A 50 4.96 -7.92 -1.69
N TYR A 51 3.68 -8.12 -1.98
CA TYR A 51 2.58 -7.32 -1.43
C TYR A 51 1.51 -8.17 -0.73
N SER A 52 1.60 -9.50 -0.83
CA SER A 52 0.63 -10.42 -0.21
C SER A 52 0.61 -10.30 1.31
N GLY A 53 1.78 -10.17 1.94
CA GLY A 53 1.91 -9.95 3.39
C GLY A 53 1.29 -8.63 3.84
N LEU A 54 1.45 -7.55 3.06
CA LEU A 54 0.85 -6.24 3.35
C LEU A 54 -0.69 -6.30 3.29
N LYS A 55 -1.25 -6.99 2.28
CA LYS A 55 -2.69 -7.27 2.21
C LYS A 55 -3.19 -8.03 3.45
N SER A 56 -2.45 -9.05 3.89
CA SER A 56 -2.82 -9.84 5.08
C SER A 56 -2.78 -9.00 6.36
N GLN A 57 -1.82 -8.08 6.50
CA GLN A 57 -1.79 -7.13 7.63
C GLN A 57 -3.03 -6.24 7.63
N VAL A 58 -3.39 -5.66 6.48
CA VAL A 58 -4.61 -4.83 6.37
C VAL A 58 -5.85 -5.62 6.74
N ARG A 59 -6.02 -6.83 6.20
CA ARG A 59 -7.16 -7.70 6.53
C ARG A 59 -7.30 -7.88 8.05
N ARG A 60 -6.20 -8.24 8.74
CA ARG A 60 -6.21 -8.43 10.19
C ARG A 60 -6.61 -7.15 10.94
N LYS A 61 -6.13 -5.99 10.50
CA LYS A 61 -6.49 -4.69 11.11
C LYS A 61 -7.97 -4.37 10.93
N VAL A 62 -8.54 -4.69 9.75
CA VAL A 62 -9.98 -4.52 9.48
C VAL A 62 -10.81 -5.49 10.32
N GLU A 63 -10.43 -6.76 10.40
CA GLU A 63 -11.14 -7.78 11.19
C GLU A 63 -11.23 -7.41 12.68
N LEU A 64 -10.19 -6.75 13.22
CA LEU A 64 -10.16 -6.28 14.61
C LEU A 64 -11.13 -5.12 14.91
N GLN A 65 -11.66 -4.42 13.90
CA GLN A 65 -12.65 -3.36 14.10
C GLN A 65 -14.08 -3.90 14.27
N GLY A 66 -14.31 -5.19 14.01
CA GLY A 66 -15.63 -5.81 14.07
C GLY A 66 -16.52 -5.49 12.86
N SER A 67 -17.83 -5.41 13.08
CA SER A 67 -18.84 -5.44 12.01
C SER A 67 -18.89 -4.18 11.14
N SER A 68 -18.40 -3.03 11.64
CA SER A 68 -18.39 -1.78 10.87
C SER A 68 -17.09 -1.02 11.07
N ILE A 69 -16.43 -0.67 9.97
CA ILE A 69 -15.25 0.20 9.96
C ILE A 69 -15.65 1.64 9.65
N SER A 70 -15.23 2.58 10.50
CA SER A 70 -15.51 4.00 10.30
C SER A 70 -14.81 4.56 9.06
N SER A 71 -15.37 5.60 8.46
CA SER A 71 -14.75 6.29 7.31
C SER A 71 -13.34 6.79 7.64
N LYS A 72 -13.12 7.27 8.87
CA LYS A 72 -11.79 7.70 9.34
C LYS A 72 -10.80 6.54 9.39
N PHE A 73 -11.21 5.39 9.91
CA PHE A 73 -10.35 4.21 9.94
C PHE A 73 -10.01 3.72 8.53
N LYS A 74 -10.98 3.74 7.60
CA LYS A 74 -10.72 3.42 6.18
C LYS A 74 -9.66 4.36 5.59
N ALA A 75 -9.78 5.66 5.84
CA ALA A 75 -8.79 6.66 5.40
C ALA A 75 -7.40 6.40 5.98
N ASP A 76 -7.31 6.13 7.28
CA ASP A 76 -6.06 5.85 7.97
C ASP A 76 -5.36 4.57 7.47
N ILE A 77 -6.12 3.49 7.25
CA ILE A 77 -5.58 2.28 6.64
C ILE A 77 -5.12 2.55 5.21
N ALA A 78 -5.89 3.28 4.41
CA ALA A 78 -5.52 3.61 3.04
C ALA A 78 -4.19 4.38 2.99
N ALA A 79 -4.04 5.39 3.85
CA ALA A 79 -2.81 6.18 4.00
C ALA A 79 -1.62 5.32 4.43
N ALA A 80 -1.78 4.51 5.48
CA ALA A 80 -0.73 3.62 5.97
C ALA A 80 -0.33 2.58 4.91
N PHE A 81 -1.31 2.03 4.18
CA PHE A 81 -1.07 1.07 3.11
C PHE A 81 -0.29 1.70 1.96
N GLN A 82 -0.68 2.90 1.50
CA GLN A 82 0.02 3.60 0.41
C GLN A 82 1.46 3.89 0.81
N VAL A 83 1.71 4.38 2.02
CA VAL A 83 3.08 4.61 2.52
C VAL A 83 3.90 3.31 2.55
N ALA A 84 3.35 2.23 3.09
CA ALA A 84 4.07 0.95 3.16
C ALA A 84 4.35 0.36 1.77
N ALA A 85 3.39 0.44 0.85
CA ALA A 85 3.54 -0.06 -0.52
C ALA A 85 4.57 0.75 -1.32
N THR A 86 4.52 2.07 -1.22
CA THR A 86 5.45 2.98 -1.92
C THR A 86 6.86 2.88 -1.33
N LYS A 87 7.02 2.79 0.00
CA LYS A 87 8.34 2.56 0.61
C LYS A 87 8.96 1.24 0.15
N HIS A 88 8.16 0.19 -0.03
CA HIS A 88 8.63 -1.06 -0.61
C HIS A 88 9.12 -0.85 -2.03
N LEU A 89 8.32 -0.22 -2.90
CA LEU A 89 8.70 0.08 -4.28
C LEU A 89 10.02 0.85 -4.35
N VAL A 90 10.12 1.97 -3.62
CA VAL A 90 11.32 2.83 -3.57
C VAL A 90 12.55 2.04 -3.12
N ARG A 91 12.41 1.17 -2.12
CA ARG A 91 13.55 0.36 -1.66
C ARG A 91 14.00 -0.65 -2.71
N GLN A 92 13.06 -1.34 -3.36
CA GLN A 92 13.42 -2.34 -4.38
C GLN A 92 14.07 -1.68 -5.60
N THR A 93 13.59 -0.51 -6.03
CA THR A 93 14.18 0.23 -7.15
C THR A 93 15.52 0.86 -6.76
N ALA A 94 15.69 1.36 -5.54
CA ALA A 94 16.97 1.87 -5.05
C ALA A 94 18.04 0.77 -4.96
N ASN A 95 17.66 -0.44 -4.53
CA ASN A 95 18.53 -1.61 -4.56
C ASN A 95 18.96 -1.92 -6.00
N ALA A 96 18.03 -1.95 -6.95
CA ALA A 96 18.34 -2.21 -8.35
C ALA A 96 19.27 -1.15 -8.97
N LEU A 97 19.06 0.13 -8.68
CA LEU A 97 19.96 1.21 -9.13
C LEU A 97 21.37 1.05 -8.56
N THR A 98 21.47 0.69 -7.28
CA THR A 98 22.76 0.46 -6.60
C THR A 98 23.49 -0.74 -7.21
N ASP A 99 22.79 -1.88 -7.39
CA ASP A 99 23.38 -3.12 -7.90
C ASP A 99 23.81 -2.99 -9.37
N THR A 100 23.13 -2.16 -10.16
CA THR A 100 23.42 -1.97 -11.60
C THR A 100 24.32 -0.76 -11.89
N ASN A 101 24.59 0.09 -10.89
CA ASN A 101 25.28 1.37 -11.03
C ASN A 101 24.63 2.31 -12.09
N LEU A 102 23.32 2.16 -12.30
CA LEU A 102 22.54 3.04 -13.16
C LEU A 102 22.09 4.28 -12.39
N LYS A 103 21.97 5.41 -13.10
CA LYS A 103 21.56 6.70 -12.51
C LYS A 103 20.13 7.11 -12.86
N THR A 104 19.46 6.34 -13.71
CA THR A 104 18.14 6.68 -14.25
C THR A 104 17.16 5.57 -13.93
N LEU A 105 16.04 5.93 -13.30
CA LEU A 105 14.87 5.08 -13.11
C LEU A 105 13.73 5.64 -13.96
N VAL A 106 13.14 4.80 -14.81
CA VAL A 106 11.96 5.17 -15.61
C VAL A 106 10.73 4.52 -15.00
N CYS A 107 9.71 5.32 -14.70
CA CYS A 107 8.41 4.84 -14.26
C CYS A 107 7.42 4.93 -15.43
N ILE A 108 6.83 3.80 -15.81
CA ILE A 108 5.87 3.71 -16.92
C ILE A 108 4.48 3.57 -16.33
N TYR A 109 3.56 4.41 -16.79
CA TYR A 109 2.13 4.32 -16.50
C TYR A 109 1.45 3.64 -17.69
N ALA A 110 0.63 2.62 -17.43
CA ALA A 110 -0.09 1.84 -18.42
C ALA A 110 -1.60 1.98 -18.23
#